data_AF-A0A7X4H475-F1
#
_entry.id   AF-A0A7X4H475-F1
#
_cell.length_a   1.000
_cell.length_b   1.000
_cell.length_c   1.000
_cell.angle_alpha   90.00
_cell.angle_beta   90.00
_cell.angle_gamma   90.00
#
_symmetry.space_group_name_H-M   'P 1'
#
loop_
_entity.id
_entity.type
_entity.pdbx_description
1 polymer ?
#
loop_
_entity_poly.entity_id
_entity_poly.type
_entity_poly.pdbx_seq_one_letter_code
_entity_poly.pdbx_strand_id
1 'polypeptide(L)'
;MHTITKAVLISAMFAATVAHAANPGAGASSASDVTLTHNSANQFALVQGSQINPVNSTAGFASQFFSTTGVAASDWVLAGTVETSNNMVFSDKMLGDQLTFSLAQAQSGKNGTWSITNSRNVNTVFDLVLSFHAGNNVGSFLFDHLTVGAGQTVTGDWLIQWRNNAGNANSVPTFSNVAFYTAPVPEPSTYAMLLGGLALMGYVARRRKA
;
A
#
# COMPACT_ATOMS: atom_id res chain seq x y z
N MET A 1 -50.63 -65.33 -2.90
CA MET A 1 -50.96 -63.99 -3.43
C MET A 1 -50.86 -63.03 -2.26
N HIS A 2 -49.90 -62.08 -2.32
CA HIS A 2 -49.69 -60.86 -1.52
C HIS A 2 -48.17 -60.60 -1.38
N THR A 3 -47.69 -59.74 -2.27
CA THR A 3 -46.42 -59.00 -2.28
C THR A 3 -46.33 -58.05 -1.08
N ILE A 4 -45.14 -57.72 -0.57
CA ILE A 4 -44.71 -56.38 -0.07
C ILE A 4 -43.16 -56.33 0.11
N THR A 5 -42.51 -55.73 -0.89
CA THR A 5 -41.58 -54.58 -0.90
C THR A 5 -40.64 -54.21 0.29
N LYS A 6 -39.32 -54.30 0.02
CA LYS A 6 -38.14 -53.41 0.29
C LYS A 6 -38.08 -52.48 1.54
N ALA A 7 -36.90 -52.45 2.17
CA ALA A 7 -36.10 -51.21 2.38
C ALA A 7 -34.66 -51.52 2.81
N VAL A 8 -33.67 -51.03 2.03
CA VAL A 8 -32.25 -50.98 2.41
C VAL A 8 -32.00 -49.56 2.94
N LEU A 9 -31.53 -49.43 4.19
CA LEU A 9 -31.08 -48.16 4.75
C LEU A 9 -29.57 -47.99 4.51
N ILE A 10 -29.20 -47.03 3.66
CA ILE A 10 -27.84 -46.51 3.55
C ILE A 10 -27.79 -45.21 4.36
N SER A 11 -27.14 -45.23 5.51
CA SER A 11 -26.83 -44.01 6.27
C SER A 11 -25.56 -43.36 5.70
N ALA A 12 -25.72 -42.28 4.96
CA ALA A 12 -24.63 -41.38 4.61
C ALA A 12 -24.45 -40.35 5.74
N MET A 13 -23.31 -40.40 6.43
CA MET A 13 -22.92 -39.34 7.38
C MET A 13 -22.52 -38.10 6.58
N PHE A 14 -23.27 -37.01 6.75
CA PHE A 14 -22.88 -35.69 6.28
C PHE A 14 -21.73 -35.17 7.14
N ALA A 15 -20.55 -34.98 6.53
CA ALA A 15 -19.51 -34.13 7.10
C ALA A 15 -19.97 -32.66 6.96
N ALA A 16 -20.35 -32.03 8.07
CA ALA A 16 -20.63 -30.61 8.11
C ALA A 16 -19.30 -29.83 8.00
N THR A 17 -18.97 -29.38 6.79
CA THR A 17 -17.97 -28.34 6.62
C THR A 17 -18.56 -27.03 7.15
N VAL A 18 -18.02 -26.52 8.26
CA VAL A 18 -18.24 -25.12 8.64
C VAL A 18 -17.69 -24.24 7.52
N ALA A 19 -18.60 -23.60 6.78
CA ALA A 19 -18.26 -22.59 5.81
C ALA A 19 -17.61 -21.42 6.56
N HIS A 20 -16.29 -21.28 6.43
CA HIS A 20 -15.64 -20.01 6.74
C HIS A 20 -16.22 -18.98 5.77
N ALA A 21 -17.00 -18.03 6.28
CA ALA A 21 -17.57 -16.99 5.45
C ALA A 21 -16.43 -16.21 4.79
N ALA A 22 -16.35 -16.28 3.46
CA ALA A 22 -15.31 -15.62 2.68
C ALA A 22 -15.23 -14.13 3.07
N ASN A 23 -14.02 -13.62 3.27
CA ASN A 23 -13.81 -12.21 3.55
C ASN A 23 -14.22 -11.41 2.30
N PRO A 24 -15.00 -10.33 2.41
CA PRO A 24 -15.64 -9.75 1.25
C PRO A 24 -14.59 -8.96 0.47
N GLY A 25 -14.61 -9.15 -0.84
CA GLY A 25 -13.59 -8.68 -1.79
C GLY A 25 -13.38 -7.16 -1.82
N ALA A 26 -12.71 -6.72 -2.87
CA ALA A 26 -12.42 -5.30 -3.10
C ALA A 26 -13.65 -4.40 -3.27
N GLY A 27 -14.86 -4.95 -3.43
CA GLY A 27 -16.02 -4.10 -3.68
C GLY A 27 -15.83 -3.31 -4.98
N ALA A 28 -15.94 -1.98 -4.91
CA ALA A 28 -15.64 -1.08 -6.02
C ALA A 28 -14.24 -0.45 -5.92
N SER A 29 -13.39 -0.94 -5.02
CA SER A 29 -12.08 -0.32 -4.80
C SER A 29 -11.14 -0.46 -5.96
N SER A 30 -10.39 0.61 -6.20
CA SER A 30 -9.38 0.69 -7.24
C SER A 30 -8.36 1.78 -6.93
N ALA A 31 -7.33 1.90 -7.77
CA ALA A 31 -6.29 2.92 -7.62
C ALA A 31 -6.83 4.37 -7.70
N SER A 32 -8.04 4.59 -8.23
CA SER A 32 -8.67 5.92 -8.24
C SER A 32 -9.24 6.36 -6.90
N ASP A 33 -9.32 5.46 -5.92
CA ASP A 33 -9.84 5.79 -4.59
C ASP A 33 -8.90 6.72 -3.82
N VAL A 34 -7.61 6.77 -4.20
CA VAL A 34 -6.63 7.70 -3.63
C VAL A 34 -5.98 8.47 -4.76
N THR A 35 -6.03 9.78 -4.65
CA THR A 35 -5.49 10.70 -5.65
C THR A 35 -4.46 11.63 -5.04
N LEU A 36 -3.59 12.19 -5.89
CA LEU A 36 -2.70 13.29 -5.54
C LEU A 36 -2.57 14.18 -6.79
N THR A 37 -2.68 15.49 -6.62
CA THR A 37 -2.71 16.46 -7.75
C THR A 37 -3.72 16.08 -8.84
N HIS A 38 -4.87 15.52 -8.44
CA HIS A 38 -5.93 14.97 -9.30
C HIS A 38 -5.58 13.71 -10.10
N ASN A 39 -4.38 13.15 -9.91
CA ASN A 39 -3.97 11.89 -10.52
C ASN A 39 -4.28 10.74 -9.57
N SER A 40 -4.81 9.63 -10.09
CA SER A 40 -4.97 8.39 -9.33
C SER A 40 -3.61 7.77 -8.97
N ALA A 41 -3.59 6.92 -7.96
CA ALA A 41 -2.45 6.05 -7.70
C ALA A 41 -2.12 5.22 -8.95
N ASN A 42 -0.84 4.90 -9.15
CA ASN A 42 -0.36 4.04 -10.23
C ASN A 42 -0.83 2.60 -10.05
N GLN A 43 -0.96 2.14 -8.80
CA GLN A 43 -1.39 0.78 -8.49
C GLN A 43 -2.14 0.70 -7.17
N PHE A 44 -3.05 -0.27 -7.07
CA PHE A 44 -3.79 -0.61 -5.86
C PHE A 44 -3.58 -2.07 -5.49
N ALA A 45 -3.41 -2.32 -4.19
CA ALA A 45 -3.26 -3.62 -3.59
C ALA A 45 -4.28 -3.79 -2.47
N LEU A 46 -5.02 -4.90 -2.45
CA LEU A 46 -5.88 -5.26 -1.34
C LEU A 46 -5.40 -6.56 -0.72
N VAL A 47 -5.04 -6.51 0.55
CA VAL A 47 -4.75 -7.72 1.33
C VAL A 47 -5.88 -7.97 2.31
N GLN A 48 -6.40 -9.19 2.27
CA GLN A 48 -7.55 -9.61 3.06
C GLN A 48 -7.12 -10.53 4.21
N GLY A 49 -7.83 -10.44 5.34
CA GLY A 49 -7.86 -11.50 6.35
C GLY A 49 -6.94 -11.28 7.55
N SER A 50 -6.87 -10.07 8.11
CA SER A 50 -6.21 -9.76 9.40
C SER A 50 -4.71 -10.07 9.50
N GLN A 51 -4.06 -10.53 8.43
CA GLN A 51 -2.67 -11.00 8.46
C GLN A 51 -1.63 -9.88 8.29
N ILE A 52 -2.05 -8.62 8.08
CA ILE A 52 -1.12 -7.50 7.86
C ILE A 52 -1.60 -6.26 8.60
N ASN A 53 -0.74 -5.74 9.47
CA ASN A 53 -0.83 -4.38 9.97
C ASN A 53 0.07 -3.52 9.09
N PRO A 54 -0.47 -2.54 8.33
CA PRO A 54 0.33 -1.72 7.44
C PRO A 54 1.33 -0.84 8.21
N VAL A 55 1.25 -0.74 9.53
CA VAL A 55 2.23 0.01 10.32
C VAL A 55 3.55 -0.77 10.50
N ASN A 56 3.54 -2.10 10.41
CA ASN A 56 4.69 -2.94 10.76
C ASN A 56 5.11 -3.90 9.64
N SER A 57 4.55 -3.78 8.43
CA SER A 57 4.81 -4.74 7.37
C SER A 57 4.53 -4.16 5.98
N THR A 58 5.48 -4.40 5.07
CA THR A 58 5.37 -4.08 3.65
C THR A 58 5.02 -5.29 2.79
N ALA A 59 5.02 -6.50 3.37
CA ALA A 59 4.92 -7.77 2.64
C ALA A 59 3.66 -7.87 1.74
N GLY A 60 2.58 -7.24 2.15
CA GLY A 60 1.31 -7.22 1.43
C GLY A 60 1.35 -6.42 0.13
N PHE A 61 1.81 -5.18 0.20
CA PHE A 61 1.81 -4.28 -0.95
C PHE A 61 3.12 -4.36 -1.74
N ALA A 62 4.28 -4.51 -1.09
CA ALA A 62 5.57 -4.45 -1.75
C ALA A 62 5.73 -5.59 -2.76
N SER A 63 5.23 -6.78 -2.44
CA SER A 63 5.20 -7.91 -3.37
C SER A 63 4.36 -7.61 -4.62
N GLN A 64 3.22 -6.92 -4.46
CA GLN A 64 2.35 -6.55 -5.58
C GLN A 64 2.88 -5.36 -6.38
N PHE A 65 3.65 -4.47 -5.75
CA PHE A 65 4.16 -3.24 -6.36
C PHE A 65 5.56 -3.41 -6.97
N PHE A 66 6.28 -4.49 -6.65
CA PHE A 66 7.62 -4.74 -7.15
C PHE A 66 7.72 -4.74 -8.68
N SER A 67 6.73 -5.25 -9.40
CA SER A 67 6.73 -5.24 -10.86
C SER A 67 6.64 -3.83 -11.45
N THR A 68 6.14 -2.87 -10.68
CA THR A 68 5.94 -1.48 -11.10
C THR A 68 7.14 -0.63 -10.71
N THR A 69 7.60 -0.75 -9.46
CA THR A 69 8.66 0.13 -8.91
C THR A 69 10.06 -0.48 -8.98
N GLY A 70 10.18 -1.82 -9.00
CA GLY A 70 11.44 -2.51 -8.79
C GLY A 70 11.98 -2.43 -7.36
N VAL A 71 11.24 -1.83 -6.42
CA VAL A 71 11.67 -1.61 -5.02
C VAL A 71 11.37 -2.83 -4.17
N ALA A 72 12.40 -3.44 -3.58
CA ALA A 72 12.24 -4.60 -2.72
C ALA A 72 11.55 -4.24 -1.39
N ALA A 73 10.93 -5.23 -0.75
CA ALA A 73 10.21 -5.04 0.52
C ALA A 73 11.09 -4.44 1.64
N SER A 74 12.40 -4.71 1.63
CA SER A 74 13.39 -4.19 2.59
C SER A 74 13.72 -2.71 2.41
N ASP A 75 13.44 -2.16 1.23
CA ASP A 75 13.92 -0.82 0.83
C ASP A 75 12.87 0.26 1.09
N TRP A 76 11.63 -0.17 1.36
CA TRP A 76 10.56 0.70 1.83
C TRP A 76 10.79 1.11 3.29
N VAL A 77 10.76 2.40 3.54
CA VAL A 77 10.92 3.01 4.86
C VAL A 77 9.58 3.51 5.35
N LEU A 78 9.22 3.21 6.59
CA LEU A 78 8.03 3.79 7.23
C LEU A 78 8.29 5.28 7.51
N ALA A 79 7.63 6.15 6.74
CA ALA A 79 7.69 7.59 6.92
C ALA A 79 6.90 8.03 8.16
N GLY A 80 5.74 7.43 8.39
CA GLY A 80 4.92 7.70 9.56
C GLY A 80 3.57 6.99 9.54
N THR A 81 2.86 7.14 10.66
CA THR A 81 1.59 6.44 10.92
C THR A 81 0.56 7.43 11.43
N VAL A 82 -0.69 7.20 11.04
CA VAL A 82 -1.86 7.96 11.47
C VAL A 82 -2.82 6.98 12.14
N GLU A 83 -3.14 7.23 13.40
CA GLU A 83 -4.24 6.55 14.10
C GLU A 83 -5.51 7.42 13.98
N THR A 84 -6.71 6.90 14.29
CA THR A 84 -8.02 7.57 14.08
C THR A 84 -8.29 8.85 14.90
N SER A 85 -7.34 9.77 14.98
CA SER A 85 -7.49 11.11 15.53
C SER A 85 -7.62 12.13 14.40
N ASN A 86 -8.55 13.09 14.54
CA ASN A 86 -8.83 14.08 13.51
C ASN A 86 -7.61 14.97 13.23
N ASN A 87 -7.21 15.02 11.96
CA ASN A 87 -6.10 15.79 11.39
C ASN A 87 -4.73 15.46 11.99
N MET A 88 -3.94 14.68 11.26
CA MET A 88 -2.57 14.34 11.65
C MET A 88 -1.57 14.94 10.65
N VAL A 89 -0.52 15.53 11.21
CA VAL A 89 0.63 16.06 10.47
C VAL A 89 1.88 15.37 11.03
N PHE A 90 2.71 14.80 10.17
CA PHE A 90 3.98 14.20 10.56
C PHE A 90 5.03 14.42 9.47
N SER A 91 6.30 14.43 9.87
CA SER A 91 7.43 14.59 8.96
C SER A 91 8.00 13.23 8.56
N ASP A 92 8.52 13.17 7.33
CA ASP A 92 9.16 12.00 6.77
C ASP A 92 10.51 11.70 7.44
N LYS A 93 10.64 10.51 8.02
CA LYS A 93 11.91 10.07 8.59
C LYS A 93 12.96 9.69 7.54
N MET A 94 12.55 9.36 6.32
CA MET A 94 13.46 8.86 5.28
C MET A 94 14.37 9.97 4.73
N LEU A 95 13.84 11.19 4.57
CA LEU A 95 14.55 12.34 3.99
C LEU A 95 14.99 13.38 5.03
N GLY A 96 15.07 13.01 6.32
CA GLY A 96 15.50 13.93 7.38
C GLY A 96 14.47 15.04 7.66
N ASP A 97 13.19 14.66 7.76
CA ASP A 97 12.05 15.51 8.06
C ASP A 97 11.79 16.63 7.03
N GLN A 98 12.25 16.43 5.78
CA GLN A 98 12.15 17.42 4.69
C GLN A 98 10.85 17.32 3.87
N LEU A 99 10.11 16.22 4.00
CA LEU A 99 8.73 16.11 3.53
C LEU A 99 7.81 16.11 4.74
N THR A 100 6.73 16.90 4.68
CA THR A 100 5.67 16.89 5.69
C THR A 100 4.41 16.32 5.06
N PHE A 101 3.86 15.28 5.68
CA PHE A 101 2.59 14.67 5.27
C PHE A 101 1.47 15.17 6.17
N SER A 102 0.28 15.34 5.59
CA SER A 102 -0.94 15.49 6.38
C SER A 102 -2.04 14.56 5.89
N LEU A 103 -2.88 14.11 6.81
CA LEU A 103 -4.10 13.36 6.51
C LEU A 103 -5.25 13.98 7.31
N ALA A 104 -6.33 14.34 6.62
CA ALA A 104 -7.57 14.79 7.20
C ALA A 104 -8.67 13.76 6.95
N GLN A 105 -9.49 13.52 7.96
CA GLN A 105 -10.61 12.59 7.91
C GLN A 105 -11.94 13.36 7.87
N ALA A 106 -12.80 13.04 6.92
CA ALA A 106 -14.17 13.54 6.91
C ALA A 106 -15.01 12.81 7.97
N GLN A 107 -16.13 13.41 8.36
CA GLN A 107 -17.00 12.88 9.43
C GLN A 107 -17.48 11.43 9.20
N SER A 108 -17.54 10.98 7.95
CA SER A 108 -17.92 9.61 7.58
C SER A 108 -16.92 8.55 8.08
N GLY A 109 -15.65 8.94 8.31
CA GLY A 109 -14.53 8.06 8.62
C GLY A 109 -14.02 7.22 7.43
N LYS A 110 -14.58 7.42 6.23
CA LYS A 110 -14.32 6.59 5.03
C LYS A 110 -13.68 7.36 3.88
N ASN A 111 -13.58 8.67 4.01
CA ASN A 111 -12.94 9.52 3.03
C ASN A 111 -12.33 10.75 3.70
N GLY A 112 -11.54 11.49 2.93
CA GLY A 112 -10.93 12.74 3.39
C GLY A 112 -9.92 13.26 2.39
N THR A 113 -9.07 14.16 2.88
CA THR A 113 -8.01 14.79 2.08
C THR A 113 -6.65 14.49 2.69
N TRP A 114 -5.60 14.72 1.92
CA TRP A 114 -4.23 14.55 2.38
C TRP A 114 -3.30 15.48 1.61
N SER A 115 -2.10 15.70 2.13
CA SER A 115 -1.12 16.57 1.49
C SER A 115 0.32 16.10 1.70
N ILE A 116 1.20 16.58 0.84
CA ILE A 116 2.66 16.48 0.98
C ILE A 116 3.24 17.86 0.75
N THR A 117 4.04 18.35 1.69
CA THR A 117 4.80 19.59 1.58
C THR A 117 6.28 19.26 1.48
N ASN A 118 6.95 19.73 0.43
CA ASN A 118 8.40 19.64 0.30
C ASN A 118 9.05 20.93 0.80
N SER A 119 9.76 20.84 1.93
CA SER A 119 10.44 21.99 2.55
C SER A 119 11.83 22.26 1.97
N ARG A 120 12.30 21.45 1.02
CA ARG A 120 13.61 21.62 0.36
C ARG A 120 13.56 22.72 -0.69
N ASN A 121 14.73 23.22 -1.04
CA ASN A 121 14.99 24.10 -2.17
C ASN A 121 15.25 23.35 -3.49
N VAL A 122 14.95 22.06 -3.54
CA VAL A 122 15.08 21.20 -4.72
C VAL A 122 13.85 20.31 -4.87
N ASN A 123 13.58 19.88 -6.11
CA ASN A 123 12.55 18.88 -6.37
C ASN A 123 12.93 17.57 -5.68
N THR A 124 11.93 16.85 -5.18
CA THR A 124 12.12 15.54 -4.55
C THR A 124 11.34 14.52 -5.36
N VAL A 125 12.02 13.44 -5.76
CA VAL A 125 11.43 12.30 -6.47
C VAL A 125 11.59 11.06 -5.60
N PHE A 126 10.49 10.35 -5.37
CA PHE A 126 10.44 9.17 -4.50
C PHE A 126 9.21 8.32 -4.83
N ASP A 127 9.24 7.05 -4.46
CA ASP A 127 8.03 6.24 -4.48
C ASP A 127 7.30 6.38 -3.15
N LEU A 128 5.97 6.45 -3.21
CA LEU A 128 5.12 6.61 -2.04
C LEU A 128 4.05 5.54 -2.03
N VAL A 129 3.87 4.89 -0.88
CA VAL A 129 2.73 4.03 -0.62
C VAL A 129 1.92 4.58 0.54
N LEU A 130 0.62 4.78 0.30
CA LEU A 130 -0.36 5.05 1.34
C LEU A 130 -1.15 3.78 1.63
N SER A 131 -1.08 3.26 2.85
CA SER A 131 -1.73 1.99 3.25
C SER A 131 -2.71 2.18 4.38
N PHE A 132 -3.97 1.88 4.14
CA PHE A 132 -5.07 1.99 5.11
C PHE A 132 -5.43 0.62 5.65
N HIS A 133 -5.50 0.50 6.98
CA HIS A 133 -6.14 -0.64 7.63
C HIS A 133 -7.60 -0.31 7.96
N ALA A 134 -8.55 -1.02 7.36
CA ALA A 134 -9.96 -0.84 7.63
C ALA A 134 -10.71 -2.17 7.62
N GLY A 135 -11.44 -2.46 8.71
CA GLY A 135 -12.02 -3.78 8.95
C GLY A 135 -10.94 -4.85 9.10
N ASN A 136 -11.05 -5.95 8.34
CA ASN A 136 -10.06 -7.05 8.32
C ASN A 136 -9.10 -6.96 7.12
N ASN A 137 -9.04 -5.80 6.45
CA ASN A 137 -8.35 -5.63 5.18
C ASN A 137 -7.38 -4.45 5.25
N VAL A 138 -6.35 -4.53 4.39
CA VAL A 138 -5.42 -3.44 4.11
C VAL A 138 -5.54 -3.07 2.64
N GLY A 139 -5.89 -1.81 2.38
CA GLY A 139 -5.85 -1.22 1.04
C GLY A 139 -4.63 -0.33 0.91
N SER A 140 -3.75 -0.64 -0.05
CA SER A 140 -2.50 0.08 -0.30
C SER A 140 -2.50 0.71 -1.69
N PHE A 141 -1.98 1.92 -1.79
CA PHE A 141 -2.02 2.77 -2.98
C PHE A 141 -0.63 3.29 -3.29
N LEU A 142 -0.11 2.95 -4.48
CA LEU A 142 1.23 3.32 -4.93
C LEU A 142 1.19 4.60 -5.78
N PHE A 143 2.04 5.56 -5.45
CA PHE A 143 2.48 6.63 -6.35
C PHE A 143 3.94 6.36 -6.72
N ASP A 144 4.16 5.95 -7.95
CA ASP A 144 5.46 5.59 -8.53
C ASP A 144 6.13 6.84 -9.10
N HIS A 145 7.41 7.05 -8.77
CA HIS A 145 8.20 8.21 -9.18
C HIS A 145 7.52 9.56 -8.89
N LEU A 146 6.88 9.68 -7.73
CA LEU A 146 6.20 10.89 -7.32
C LEU A 146 7.18 12.06 -7.21
N THR A 147 6.90 13.13 -7.95
CA THR A 147 7.68 14.37 -7.89
C THR A 147 6.93 15.45 -7.12
N VAL A 148 7.54 15.95 -6.05
CA VAL A 148 7.07 17.15 -5.33
C VAL A 148 8.09 18.28 -5.52
N GLY A 149 7.66 19.36 -6.14
CA GLY A 149 8.51 20.52 -6.45
C GLY A 149 9.07 21.19 -5.20
N ALA A 150 10.20 21.89 -5.34
CA ALA A 150 10.80 22.67 -4.25
C ALA A 150 9.80 23.65 -3.63
N GLY A 151 9.65 23.65 -2.30
CA GLY A 151 8.71 24.51 -1.57
C GLY A 151 7.23 24.27 -1.87
N GLN A 152 6.88 23.24 -2.65
CA GLN A 152 5.50 22.99 -3.06
C GLN A 152 4.73 22.20 -2.00
N THR A 153 3.42 22.45 -1.93
CA THR A 153 2.46 21.58 -1.26
C THR A 153 1.51 21.01 -2.31
N VAL A 154 1.43 19.69 -2.38
CA VAL A 154 0.48 18.96 -3.22
C VAL A 154 -0.60 18.34 -2.36
N THR A 155 -1.83 18.29 -2.88
CA THR A 155 -3.00 17.78 -2.15
C THR A 155 -3.70 16.69 -2.94
N GLY A 156 -4.44 15.86 -2.21
CA GLY A 156 -5.15 14.72 -2.76
C GLY A 156 -6.36 14.33 -1.92
N ASP A 157 -7.17 13.44 -2.49
CA ASP A 157 -8.32 12.85 -1.82
C ASP A 157 -8.06 11.36 -1.56
N TRP A 158 -8.74 10.81 -0.56
CA TRP A 158 -8.75 9.38 -0.31
C TRP A 158 -10.16 8.89 0.02
N LEU A 159 -10.44 7.64 -0.34
CA LEU A 159 -11.71 6.96 -0.17
C LEU A 159 -11.48 5.48 0.14
N ILE A 160 -12.33 4.91 0.98
CA ILE A 160 -12.36 3.48 1.29
C ILE A 160 -13.60 2.90 0.61
N GLN A 161 -13.44 1.92 -0.28
CA GLN A 161 -14.55 1.22 -0.93
C GLN A 161 -14.50 -0.31 -0.81
N TRP A 162 -13.45 -0.87 -0.18
CA TRP A 162 -13.38 -2.30 0.08
C TRP A 162 -14.36 -2.70 1.18
N ARG A 163 -14.78 -3.96 1.15
CA ARG A 163 -15.83 -4.46 2.04
C ARG A 163 -15.22 -5.21 3.22
N ASN A 164 -15.83 -5.12 4.40
CA ASN A 164 -15.51 -5.96 5.56
C ASN A 164 -16.60 -7.01 5.83
N ASN A 165 -16.22 -8.19 6.32
CA ASN A 165 -17.17 -9.23 6.77
C ASN A 165 -17.32 -9.25 8.30
N ALA A 166 -16.55 -8.44 9.03
CA ALA A 166 -16.65 -8.38 10.48
C ALA A 166 -17.92 -7.62 10.91
N GLY A 167 -18.87 -8.33 11.54
CA GLY A 167 -20.05 -7.76 12.24
C GLY A 167 -21.19 -7.20 11.37
N ASN A 168 -20.90 -6.75 10.14
CA ASN A 168 -21.88 -6.24 9.19
C ASN A 168 -21.45 -6.64 7.76
N ALA A 169 -21.89 -7.81 7.31
CA ALA A 169 -21.44 -8.42 6.06
C ALA A 169 -21.62 -7.46 4.87
N ASN A 170 -20.55 -7.22 4.12
CA ASN A 170 -20.50 -6.36 2.93
C ASN A 170 -20.60 -4.84 3.16
N SER A 171 -20.41 -4.33 4.39
CA SER A 171 -20.29 -2.89 4.61
C SER A 171 -18.91 -2.36 4.19
N VAL A 172 -18.83 -1.05 3.91
CA VAL A 172 -17.57 -0.32 3.80
C VAL A 172 -17.16 0.16 5.19
N PRO A 173 -16.01 -0.29 5.75
CA PRO A 173 -15.55 0.08 7.08
C PRO A 173 -14.94 1.48 7.11
N THR A 174 -14.83 2.07 8.31
CA THR A 174 -13.91 3.19 8.56
C THR A 174 -12.49 2.66 8.75
N PHE A 175 -11.46 3.47 8.47
CA PHE A 175 -10.10 3.05 8.81
C PHE A 175 -9.85 3.08 10.32
N SER A 176 -8.82 2.35 10.74
CA SER A 176 -8.30 2.31 12.11
C SER A 176 -6.89 2.89 12.19
N ASN A 177 -6.06 2.59 11.20
CA ASN A 177 -4.76 3.22 11.02
C ASN A 177 -4.43 3.41 9.55
N VAL A 178 -3.45 4.27 9.30
CA VAL A 178 -2.85 4.53 8.00
C VAL A 178 -1.33 4.56 8.17
N ALA A 179 -0.61 3.95 7.24
CA ALA A 179 0.84 4.01 7.18
C ALA A 179 1.29 4.61 5.85
N PHE A 180 2.33 5.44 5.92
CA PHE A 180 2.99 6.03 4.76
C PHE A 180 4.35 5.38 4.64
N TYR A 181 4.63 4.77 3.50
CA TYR A 181 5.94 4.23 3.17
C TYR A 181 6.55 5.00 2.02
N THR A 182 7.84 5.26 2.12
CA THR A 182 8.62 5.93 1.09
C THR A 182 9.78 5.05 0.66
N ALA A 183 10.19 5.17 -0.60
CA ALA A 183 11.43 4.60 -1.08
C ALA A 183 12.16 5.61 -1.97
N PRO A 184 13.50 5.72 -1.85
CA PRO A 184 14.28 6.60 -2.71
C PRO A 184 14.29 6.06 -4.13
N VAL A 185 14.05 6.95 -5.09
CA VAL A 185 14.28 6.65 -6.51
C VAL A 185 15.70 7.10 -6.85
N PRO A 186 16.61 6.20 -7.24
CA PRO A 186 17.96 6.60 -7.63
C PRO A 186 17.91 7.49 -8.87
N GLU A 187 18.56 8.65 -8.81
CA GLU A 187 18.64 9.54 -9.96
C GLU A 187 19.37 8.85 -11.13
N PRO A 188 18.99 9.09 -12.39
CA PRO A 188 19.69 8.55 -13.56
C PRO A 188 21.21 8.83 -13.55
N SER A 189 21.60 9.97 -13.00
CA SER A 189 23.00 10.39 -12.80
C SER A 189 23.76 9.44 -11.85
N THR A 190 23.09 8.84 -10.86
CA THR A 190 23.69 7.89 -9.91
C THR A 190 24.14 6.62 -10.64
N TYR A 191 23.31 6.11 -11.55
CA TYR A 191 23.70 4.97 -12.38
C TYR A 191 24.85 5.32 -13.34
N ALA A 192 24.85 6.52 -13.90
CA ALA A 192 25.95 7.00 -14.73
C ALA A 192 27.27 7.11 -13.94
N MET A 193 27.22 7.58 -12.69
CA MET A 193 28.39 7.66 -11.80
C MET A 193 28.86 6.27 -11.36
N LEU A 194 27.95 5.34 -11.08
CA LEU A 194 28.28 3.96 -10.78
C LEU A 194 28.99 3.29 -11.97
N LEU A 195 28.43 3.42 -13.17
CA LEU A 195 29.02 2.90 -14.39
C LEU A 195 30.37 3.57 -14.70
N GLY A 196 30.47 4.89 -14.51
CA GLY A 196 31.72 5.64 -14.63
C GLY A 196 32.79 5.12 -13.67
N GLY A 197 32.43 4.88 -12.42
CA GLY A 197 33.31 4.28 -11.41
C GLY A 197 33.76 2.86 -11.79
N LEU A 198 32.84 2.02 -12.26
CA LEU A 198 33.14 0.67 -12.76
C LEU A 198 34.08 0.69 -13.97
N ALA A 199 33.85 1.60 -14.92
CA ALA A 199 34.72 1.76 -16.09
C ALA A 199 36.14 2.16 -15.68
N LEU A 200 36.28 3.09 -14.73
CA LEU A 200 37.57 3.50 -14.18
C LEU A 200 38.29 2.34 -13.49
N MET A 201 37.58 1.56 -12.67
CA MET A 201 38.14 0.39 -11.99
C MET A 201 38.57 -0.70 -12.98
N GLY A 202 37.78 -0.93 -14.03
CA GLY A 202 38.15 -1.84 -15.11
C GLY A 202 39.42 -1.39 -15.84
N TYR A 203 39.59 -0.09 -16.07
CA TYR A 203 40.80 0.47 -16.66
C TYR A 203 42.04 0.28 -15.78
N VAL A 204 41.92 0.55 -14.47
CA VAL A 204 43.01 0.34 -13.51
C VAL A 204 43.41 -1.14 -13.43
N ALA A 205 42.42 -2.04 -13.37
CA ALA A 205 42.67 -3.48 -13.36
C ALA A 205 43.40 -3.96 -14.63
N ARG A 206 43.04 -3.42 -15.80
CA ARG A 206 43.74 -3.71 -17.07
C ARG A 206 45.19 -3.27 -17.04
N ARG A 207 45.47 -2.07 -16.50
CA ARG A 207 46.85 -1.55 -16.38
C ARG A 207 47.75 -2.37 -15.45
N ARG A 208 47.18 -3.10 -14.49
CA ARG A 208 47.94 -3.96 -13.58
C ARG A 208 48.28 -5.33 -14.17
N LYS A 209 47.65 -5.71 -15.29
CA LYS A 209 47.90 -6.97 -16.01
C LYS A 209 48.81 -6.81 -17.23
N ALA A 210 48.99 -5.57 -17.71
CA ALA A 210 49.97 -5.21 -18.74
C ALA A 210 51.28 -4.80 -18.07
#